data_AF-G7DW65-F1
#
_entry.id   AF-G7DW65-F1
#
_cell.length_a   1.000
_cell.length_b   1.000
_cell.length_c   1.000
_cell.angle_alpha   90.00
_cell.angle_beta   90.00
_cell.angle_gamma   90.00
#
_symmetry.space_group_name_H-M   'P 1'
#
loop_
_entity.id
_entity.type
_entity.pdbx_description
1 polymer ?
#
loop_
_entity_poly.entity_id
_entity_poly.type
_entity_poly.pdbx_seq_one_letter_code
_entity_poly.pdbx_strand_id
1 'polypeptide(L)'
;MPPIPCDGYERADWLQHISDEISIAELCLPATHETLALYGFPISVCQTQALEQQLLEGIRFIDVRFAYVKKKRRHVHLDEKNTQPRELLAYHGIQSQRLKAVDVLNLLVDFVEKHPSEFVIVSIKQENRAAGFEQAVMNLIATNSKRWFLERRIPTLREARGKLVLFSRFGQDPGGIQLPTWPDNQPQAWRTFFDGRDVIVQDRYLIGVLDIPEKAAVSAALIEDALLPLDQSRSRASSTSSCKPMIPLQASDNAWRIDFTSGGSPPFAYPVVVAKGLSIPCLSLFAGVNERIKSTLIAATDKGQKARGLVLLMDFYDLEMVDLIITLN
;
A
#
# COMPACT_ATOMS: atom_id res chain seq x y z
N MET A 1 21.26 3.14 -19.05
CA MET A 1 20.22 4.19 -19.14
C MET A 1 20.75 5.43 -18.46
N PRO A 2 20.49 6.64 -18.95
CA PRO A 2 20.85 7.84 -18.21
C PRO A 2 20.05 7.89 -16.88
N PRO A 3 20.60 8.54 -15.84
CA PRO A 3 19.88 8.73 -14.58
C PRO A 3 18.61 9.55 -14.82
N ILE A 4 17.52 9.13 -14.20
CA ILE A 4 16.19 9.75 -14.27
C ILE A 4 16.26 11.11 -13.53
N PRO A 5 16.09 12.28 -14.21
CA PRO A 5 16.23 13.59 -13.58
C PRO A 5 14.99 14.03 -12.78
N CYS A 6 15.21 14.24 -11.49
CA CYS A 6 14.25 14.70 -10.47
C CYS A 6 13.40 15.94 -10.86
N ASP A 7 12.30 15.78 -11.59
CA ASP A 7 11.21 16.76 -11.68
C ASP A 7 9.86 16.08 -11.39
N GLY A 8 8.95 16.74 -10.67
CA GLY A 8 7.68 16.16 -10.20
C GLY A 8 6.75 15.62 -11.28
N TYR A 9 6.94 16.03 -12.54
CA TYR A 9 6.24 15.47 -13.70
C TYR A 9 6.70 14.05 -14.05
N GLU A 10 7.91 13.62 -13.67
CA GLU A 10 8.34 12.23 -13.89
C GLU A 10 7.66 11.24 -12.94
N ARG A 11 7.35 11.65 -11.70
CA ARG A 11 6.69 10.77 -10.71
C ARG A 11 5.20 10.60 -10.98
N ALA A 12 4.54 11.60 -11.55
CA ALA A 12 3.11 11.49 -11.83
C ALA A 12 2.81 10.50 -12.97
N ASP A 13 3.78 10.24 -13.86
CA ASP A 13 3.61 9.41 -15.06
C ASP A 13 4.73 8.35 -15.21
N TRP A 14 5.26 7.83 -14.10
CA TRP A 14 6.46 6.98 -14.14
C TRP A 14 6.24 5.61 -14.82
N LEU A 15 5.00 5.10 -14.84
CA LEU A 15 4.70 3.81 -15.48
C LEU A 15 4.73 3.90 -17.01
N GLN A 16 4.77 5.09 -17.62
CA GLN A 16 4.81 5.27 -19.07
C GLN A 16 6.01 4.58 -19.74
N HIS A 17 7.08 4.35 -18.98
CA HIS A 17 8.33 3.74 -19.47
C HIS A 17 8.39 2.22 -19.32
N ILE A 18 7.37 1.60 -18.71
CA ILE A 18 7.34 0.16 -18.43
C ILE A 18 6.55 -0.58 -19.51
N SER A 19 6.95 -1.80 -19.84
CA SER A 19 6.28 -2.62 -20.85
C SER A 19 4.84 -2.98 -20.43
N ASP A 20 3.93 -2.86 -21.39
CA ASP A 20 2.52 -3.22 -21.28
C ASP A 20 2.28 -4.70 -20.90
N GLU A 21 3.23 -5.59 -21.22
CA GLU A 21 3.08 -7.04 -21.03
C GLU A 21 3.37 -7.51 -19.59
N ILE A 22 3.95 -6.64 -18.76
CA ILE A 22 4.32 -7.00 -17.38
C ILE A 22 3.05 -7.10 -16.53
N SER A 23 2.93 -8.14 -15.69
CA SER A 23 1.87 -8.22 -14.68
C SER A 23 2.04 -7.12 -13.63
N ILE A 24 0.95 -6.49 -13.18
CA ILE A 24 1.06 -5.47 -12.11
C ILE A 24 1.64 -6.04 -10.80
N ALA A 25 1.55 -7.35 -10.59
CA ALA A 25 2.14 -8.04 -9.43
C ALA A 25 3.63 -8.35 -9.59
N GLU A 26 4.26 -7.97 -10.71
CA GLU A 26 5.71 -7.98 -10.91
C GLU A 26 6.34 -6.61 -10.69
N LEU A 27 5.55 -5.54 -10.54
CA LEU A 27 6.06 -4.20 -10.31
C LEU A 27 6.55 -4.00 -8.87
N CYS A 28 7.49 -3.08 -8.71
CA CYS A 28 7.86 -2.49 -7.43
C CYS A 28 7.06 -1.20 -7.23
N LEU A 29 6.06 -1.23 -6.34
CA LEU A 29 5.10 -0.14 -6.15
C LEU A 29 5.31 0.57 -4.82
N PRO A 30 5.58 1.90 -4.84
CA PRO A 30 5.41 2.75 -3.67
C PRO A 30 3.93 2.78 -3.27
N ALA A 31 3.66 2.56 -1.99
CA ALA A 31 2.31 2.43 -1.48
C ALA A 31 2.13 3.11 -0.12
N THR A 32 0.89 3.42 0.25
CA THR A 32 0.58 4.05 1.55
C THR A 32 -0.42 3.25 2.35
N HIS A 33 -0.09 3.02 3.62
CA HIS A 33 -0.99 2.46 4.62
C HIS A 33 -1.92 3.56 5.15
N GLU A 34 -3.19 3.23 5.39
CA GLU A 34 -4.21 4.17 5.90
C GLU A 34 -4.11 5.52 5.17
N THR A 35 -4.14 5.48 3.83
CA THR A 35 -3.78 6.56 2.90
C THR A 35 -4.44 7.90 3.25
N LEU A 36 -5.66 7.86 3.81
CA LEU A 36 -6.47 9.04 4.13
C LEU A 36 -6.36 9.48 5.60
N ALA A 37 -5.53 8.82 6.41
CA ALA A 37 -5.43 9.07 7.84
C ALA A 37 -4.56 10.30 8.15
N LEU A 38 -5.16 11.48 7.98
CA LEU A 38 -4.57 12.80 8.21
C LEU A 38 -4.98 13.44 9.55
N TYR A 39 -5.98 12.86 10.23
CA TYR A 39 -6.57 13.40 11.45
C TYR A 39 -6.61 12.38 12.60
N GLY A 40 -6.58 12.88 13.84
CA GLY A 40 -6.62 12.05 15.07
C GLY A 40 -5.29 11.93 15.81
N PHE A 41 -4.44 12.96 15.69
CA PHE A 41 -3.14 13.02 16.34
C PHE A 41 -3.23 12.71 17.85
N PRO A 42 -2.29 11.94 18.43
CA PRO A 42 -1.11 11.31 17.80
C PRO A 42 -1.34 9.86 17.33
N ILE A 43 -2.54 9.30 17.56
CA ILE A 43 -2.78 7.86 17.45
C ILE A 43 -3.16 7.45 16.03
N SER A 44 -4.00 8.27 15.37
CA SER A 44 -4.67 7.88 14.12
C SER A 44 -4.19 8.64 12.88
N VAL A 45 -3.02 9.28 12.94
CA VAL A 45 -2.40 9.93 11.77
C VAL A 45 -1.30 9.02 11.23
N CYS A 46 -1.38 8.68 9.94
CA CYS A 46 -0.41 7.83 9.24
C CYS A 46 0.25 8.55 8.07
N GLN A 47 -0.36 9.62 7.55
CA GLN A 47 0.13 10.37 6.41
C GLN A 47 0.12 11.88 6.69
N THR A 48 0.96 12.63 5.96
CA THR A 48 0.98 14.10 5.99
C THR A 48 0.45 14.73 4.70
N GLN A 49 0.52 14.01 3.58
CA GLN A 49 0.13 14.47 2.25
C GLN A 49 -1.32 14.07 1.95
N ALA A 50 -2.06 14.97 1.28
CA ALA A 50 -3.39 14.63 0.75
C ALA A 50 -3.28 13.60 -0.39
N LEU A 51 -4.36 12.87 -0.66
CA LEU A 51 -4.39 11.79 -1.65
C LEU A 51 -3.85 12.23 -3.03
N GLU A 52 -4.29 13.37 -3.54
CA GLU A 52 -3.82 13.89 -4.84
C GLU A 52 -2.29 14.05 -4.87
N GLN A 53 -1.72 14.63 -3.81
CA GLN A 53 -0.29 14.81 -3.69
C GLN A 53 0.44 13.45 -3.63
N GLN A 54 -0.09 12.46 -2.90
CA GLN A 54 0.49 11.11 -2.86
C GLN A 54 0.56 10.49 -4.26
N LEU A 55 -0.48 10.65 -5.08
CA LEU A 55 -0.51 10.13 -6.45
C LEU A 55 0.49 10.84 -7.36
N LEU A 56 0.57 12.18 -7.28
CA LEU A 56 1.54 12.98 -8.02
C LEU A 56 2.99 12.67 -7.60
N GLU A 57 3.20 12.26 -6.35
CA GLU A 57 4.51 11.84 -5.83
C GLU A 57 4.87 10.40 -6.18
N GLY A 58 4.02 9.65 -6.88
CA GLY A 58 4.35 8.33 -7.44
C GLY A 58 3.72 7.14 -6.73
N ILE A 59 2.87 7.34 -5.72
CA ILE A 59 2.14 6.26 -5.05
C ILE A 59 1.15 5.59 -6.03
N ARG A 60 1.16 4.25 -6.11
CA ARG A 60 0.30 3.47 -7.04
C ARG A 60 -0.47 2.33 -6.37
N PHE A 61 -0.31 2.15 -5.06
CA PHE A 61 -1.15 1.28 -4.25
C PHE A 61 -1.56 2.04 -2.99
N ILE A 62 -2.86 2.15 -2.75
CA ILE A 62 -3.41 2.87 -1.59
C ILE A 62 -4.28 1.97 -0.72
N ASP A 63 -4.21 2.12 0.59
CA ASP A 63 -5.08 1.47 1.57
C ASP A 63 -6.11 2.48 2.10
N VAL A 64 -7.33 2.44 1.56
CA VAL A 64 -8.44 3.30 1.96
C VAL A 64 -9.45 2.52 2.80
N ARG A 65 -9.81 3.09 3.94
CA ARG A 65 -10.74 2.45 4.89
C ARG A 65 -11.97 3.30 5.09
N PHE A 66 -13.13 2.67 4.92
CA PHE A 66 -14.41 3.36 5.00
C PHE A 66 -15.32 2.76 6.08
N ALA A 67 -16.09 3.60 6.74
CA ALA A 67 -17.20 3.21 7.60
C ALA A 67 -18.53 3.61 6.95
N TYR A 68 -19.52 2.71 6.99
CA TYR A 68 -20.88 3.03 6.53
C TYR A 68 -21.72 3.55 7.69
N VAL A 69 -21.91 4.86 7.75
CA VAL A 69 -22.46 5.58 8.90
C VAL A 69 -23.79 6.25 8.58
N LYS A 70 -24.63 6.52 9.59
CA LYS A 70 -25.87 7.27 9.41
C LYS A 70 -25.52 8.73 9.07
N LYS A 71 -26.18 9.32 8.08
CA LYS A 71 -26.04 10.76 7.79
C LYS A 71 -26.54 11.54 8.99
N LYS A 72 -25.78 12.55 9.43
CA LYS A 72 -26.25 13.50 10.43
C LYS A 72 -27.39 14.32 9.81
N ARG A 73 -28.63 14.17 10.31
CA ARG A 73 -29.78 14.98 9.85
C ARG A 73 -29.56 16.44 10.24
N ARG A 74 -29.58 17.37 9.28
CA ARG A 74 -29.64 18.82 9.55
C ARG A 74 -31.07 19.31 9.79
N HIS A 75 -32.08 18.63 9.26
CA HIS A 75 -33.50 18.87 9.53
C HIS A 75 -34.26 17.54 9.56
N VAL A 76 -35.17 17.37 10.53
CA VAL A 76 -36.02 16.19 10.67
C VAL A 76 -37.36 16.50 9.99
N HIS A 77 -37.63 15.90 8.84
CA HIS A 77 -39.01 15.61 8.45
C HIS A 77 -39.36 14.23 8.99
N LEU A 78 -40.48 14.15 9.73
CA LEU A 78 -40.87 12.99 10.53
C LEU A 78 -41.51 11.84 9.73
N ASP A 79 -41.69 11.99 8.41
CA ASP A 79 -42.68 11.16 7.69
C ASP A 79 -42.12 10.05 6.79
N GLU A 80 -40.80 9.83 6.74
CA GLU A 80 -40.25 8.75 5.92
C GLU A 80 -39.78 7.55 6.76
N LYS A 81 -40.60 6.49 6.70
CA LYS A 81 -40.35 5.08 7.04
C LYS A 81 -38.91 4.74 7.47
N ASN A 82 -38.67 4.74 8.77
CA ASN A 82 -37.69 3.96 9.58
C ASN A 82 -36.27 3.63 9.08
N THR A 83 -35.80 4.11 7.93
CA THR A 83 -34.45 3.87 7.42
C THR A 83 -33.71 5.19 7.28
N GLN A 84 -32.83 5.48 8.24
CA GLN A 84 -31.97 6.66 8.19
C GLN A 84 -31.01 6.54 6.99
N PRO A 85 -30.89 7.56 6.12
CA PRO A 85 -29.94 7.52 5.02
C PRO A 85 -28.52 7.40 5.57
N ARG A 86 -27.69 6.62 4.89
CA ARG A 86 -26.31 6.35 5.28
C ARG A 86 -25.35 6.86 4.21
N GLU A 87 -24.09 7.01 4.59
CA GLU A 87 -23.00 7.39 3.69
C GLU A 87 -21.70 6.68 4.07
N LEU A 88 -20.83 6.51 3.09
CA LEU A 88 -19.48 5.96 3.27
C LEU A 88 -18.52 7.11 3.54
N LEU A 89 -17.89 7.10 4.71
CA LEU A 89 -16.89 8.08 5.12
C LEU A 89 -15.57 7.40 5.42
N ALA A 90 -14.46 8.08 5.16
CA ALA A 90 -13.12 7.62 5.50
C ALA A 90 -12.92 7.63 7.03
N TYR A 91 -12.36 6.53 7.56
CA TYR A 91 -12.14 6.31 8.98
C TYR A 91 -10.84 5.55 9.22
N HIS A 92 -10.21 5.82 10.35
CA HIS A 92 -9.14 5.01 10.94
C HIS A 92 -9.59 4.62 12.35
N GLY A 93 -9.96 3.36 12.56
CA GLY A 93 -10.66 2.90 13.75
C GLY A 93 -11.93 3.73 14.01
N ILE A 94 -12.00 4.37 15.17
CA ILE A 94 -13.13 5.24 15.55
C ILE A 94 -13.00 6.69 15.02
N GLN A 95 -11.85 7.05 14.45
CA GLN A 95 -11.55 8.41 14.06
C GLN A 95 -11.99 8.69 12.63
N SER A 96 -12.89 9.65 12.45
CA SER A 96 -13.27 10.12 11.12
C SER A 96 -12.13 10.92 10.48
N GLN A 97 -11.88 10.63 9.20
CA GLN A 97 -10.92 11.34 8.35
C GLN A 97 -11.56 12.43 7.48
N ARG A 98 -12.84 12.74 7.74
CA ARG A 98 -13.56 13.89 7.16
C ARG A 98 -13.76 13.88 5.63
N LEU A 99 -13.47 12.76 4.98
CA LEU A 99 -13.68 12.56 3.53
C LEU A 99 -14.83 11.60 3.27
N LYS A 100 -15.59 11.83 2.21
CA LYS A 100 -16.60 10.88 1.71
C LYS A 100 -15.95 9.95 0.69
N ALA A 101 -16.37 8.69 0.66
CA ALA A 101 -15.84 7.74 -0.33
C ALA A 101 -16.09 8.18 -1.77
N VAL A 102 -17.23 8.83 -2.05
CA VAL A 102 -17.53 9.33 -3.41
C VAL A 102 -16.51 10.37 -3.88
N ASP A 103 -16.08 11.28 -3.01
CA ASP A 103 -15.11 12.32 -3.36
C ASP A 103 -13.72 11.69 -3.59
N VAL A 104 -13.36 10.70 -2.77
CA VAL A 104 -12.10 9.93 -2.92
C VAL A 104 -12.07 9.16 -4.23
N LEU A 105 -13.14 8.41 -4.56
CA LEU A 105 -13.17 7.60 -5.78
C LEU A 105 -13.22 8.46 -7.04
N ASN A 106 -13.89 9.61 -7.02
CA ASN A 106 -13.88 10.56 -8.13
C ASN A 106 -12.48 11.14 -8.36
N LEU A 107 -11.77 11.53 -7.29
CA LEU A 107 -10.39 12.01 -7.40
C LEU A 107 -9.47 10.97 -8.05
N LEU A 108 -9.62 9.70 -7.68
CA LEU A 108 -8.86 8.60 -8.28
C LEU A 108 -9.18 8.40 -9.77
N VAL A 109 -10.45 8.50 -10.15
CA VAL A 109 -10.86 8.48 -11.56
C VAL A 109 -10.23 9.64 -12.31
N ASP A 110 -10.33 10.86 -11.79
CA ASP A 110 -9.75 12.05 -12.41
C ASP A 110 -8.23 11.91 -12.60
N PHE A 111 -7.53 11.29 -11.63
CA PHE A 111 -6.10 11.03 -11.73
C PHE A 111 -5.76 10.12 -12.92
N VAL A 112 -6.38 8.93 -13.02
CA VAL A 112 -6.07 7.99 -14.12
C VAL A 112 -6.59 8.48 -15.48
N GLU A 113 -7.49 9.46 -15.51
CA GLU A 113 -7.88 10.15 -16.75
C GLU A 113 -6.85 11.18 -17.21
N LYS A 114 -6.23 11.91 -16.28
CA LYS A 114 -5.15 12.86 -16.57
C LYS A 114 -3.81 12.17 -16.85
N HIS A 115 -3.61 11.00 -16.26
CA HIS A 115 -2.38 10.21 -16.34
C HIS A 115 -2.68 8.81 -16.92
N PRO A 116 -3.00 8.71 -18.23
CA PRO A 116 -3.52 7.48 -18.84
C PRO A 116 -2.49 6.35 -18.92
N SER A 117 -1.19 6.62 -18.74
CA SER A 117 -0.18 5.59 -18.56
C SER A 117 -0.29 4.90 -17.20
N GLU A 118 -0.92 5.54 -16.21
CA GLU A 118 -0.89 5.05 -14.85
C GLU A 118 -2.09 4.17 -14.52
N PHE A 119 -1.99 3.45 -13.40
CA PHE A 119 -3.10 2.76 -12.75
C PHE A 119 -2.98 2.96 -11.24
N VAL A 120 -4.03 2.68 -10.48
CA VAL A 120 -3.95 2.68 -9.02
C VAL A 120 -4.59 1.41 -8.48
N ILE A 121 -3.87 0.65 -7.66
CA ILE A 121 -4.46 -0.42 -6.84
C ILE A 121 -5.14 0.23 -5.64
N VAL A 122 -6.45 0.04 -5.53
CA VAL A 122 -7.26 0.62 -4.45
C VAL A 122 -7.65 -0.50 -3.50
N SER A 123 -6.89 -0.66 -2.42
CA SER A 123 -7.28 -1.52 -1.29
C SER A 123 -8.40 -0.85 -0.52
N ILE A 124 -9.60 -1.42 -0.61
CA ILE A 124 -10.75 -0.97 0.17
C ILE A 124 -10.95 -1.92 1.33
N LYS A 125 -10.97 -1.39 2.56
CA LYS A 125 -11.33 -2.14 3.77
C LYS A 125 -12.54 -1.53 4.45
N GLN A 126 -13.40 -2.41 4.97
CA GLN A 126 -14.51 -2.00 5.81
C GLN A 126 -14.01 -1.77 7.25
N GLU A 127 -14.25 -0.57 7.78
CA GLU A 127 -13.74 -0.16 9.10
C GLU A 127 -14.72 -0.41 10.25
N ASN A 128 -16.03 -0.45 9.95
CA ASN A 128 -17.07 -0.77 10.94
C ASN A 128 -17.83 -2.05 10.56
N ARG A 129 -18.74 -2.54 11.40
CA ARG A 129 -19.54 -3.76 11.11
C ARG A 129 -20.91 -3.49 10.49
N ALA A 130 -21.05 -2.36 9.79
CA ALA A 130 -22.32 -1.96 9.20
C ALA A 130 -22.75 -2.86 8.04
N ALA A 131 -23.95 -3.45 8.12
CA ALA A 131 -24.57 -4.12 6.99
C ALA A 131 -24.81 -3.16 5.81
N GLY A 132 -24.73 -3.70 4.58
CA GLY A 132 -24.92 -2.95 3.34
C GLY A 132 -23.69 -2.16 2.87
N PHE A 133 -22.54 -2.30 3.54
CA PHE A 133 -21.28 -1.66 3.13
C PHE A 133 -20.85 -2.10 1.72
N GLU A 134 -20.81 -3.40 1.46
CA GLU A 134 -20.41 -3.97 0.16
C GLU A 134 -21.25 -3.38 -0.98
N GLN A 135 -22.58 -3.46 -0.87
CA GLN A 135 -23.49 -2.87 -1.86
C GLN A 135 -23.27 -1.36 -2.03
N ALA A 136 -23.02 -0.62 -0.94
CA ALA A 136 -22.78 0.82 -1.01
C ALA A 136 -21.48 1.14 -1.76
N VAL A 137 -20.40 0.40 -1.52
CA VAL A 137 -19.12 0.58 -2.23
C VAL A 137 -19.28 0.21 -3.70
N MET A 138 -19.89 -0.94 -4.00
CA MET A 138 -20.09 -1.38 -5.38
C MET A 138 -21.00 -0.44 -6.18
N ASN A 139 -22.00 0.16 -5.54
CA ASN A 139 -22.82 1.20 -6.18
C ASN A 139 -22.00 2.45 -6.54
N LEU A 140 -21.04 2.85 -5.72
CA LEU A 140 -20.14 3.96 -6.04
C LEU A 140 -19.21 3.58 -7.21
N ILE A 141 -18.61 2.39 -7.16
CA ILE A 141 -17.74 1.87 -8.24
C ILE A 141 -18.50 1.82 -9.57
N ALA A 142 -19.77 1.37 -9.55
CA ALA A 142 -20.61 1.26 -10.74
C ALA A 142 -20.83 2.59 -11.48
N THR A 143 -20.71 3.74 -10.79
CA THR A 143 -20.84 5.07 -11.43
C THR A 143 -19.77 5.33 -12.49
N ASN A 144 -18.60 4.69 -12.37
CA ASN A 144 -17.47 4.83 -13.28
C ASN A 144 -16.88 3.47 -13.66
N SER A 145 -17.72 2.43 -13.82
CA SER A 145 -17.28 1.04 -13.96
C SER A 145 -16.24 0.78 -15.06
N LYS A 146 -16.26 1.54 -16.16
CA LYS A 146 -15.26 1.45 -17.24
C LYS A 146 -13.83 1.80 -16.80
N ARG A 147 -13.70 2.59 -15.73
CA ARG A 147 -12.44 2.98 -15.10
C ARG A 147 -11.99 1.99 -14.04
N TRP A 148 -12.72 0.89 -13.81
CA TRP A 148 -12.36 -0.12 -12.84
C TRP A 148 -12.01 -1.45 -13.50
N PHE A 149 -10.93 -2.06 -13.04
CA PHE A 149 -10.65 -3.46 -13.25
C PHE A 149 -11.20 -4.25 -12.06
N LEU A 150 -12.22 -5.08 -12.30
CA LEU A 150 -12.99 -5.80 -11.28
C LEU A 150 -12.95 -7.33 -11.44
N GLU A 151 -12.18 -7.84 -12.41
CA GLU A 151 -12.05 -9.28 -12.62
C GLU A 151 -11.28 -9.94 -11.46
N ARG A 152 -11.56 -11.22 -11.19
CA ARG A 152 -10.91 -12.01 -10.13
C ARG A 152 -9.56 -12.56 -10.57
N ARG A 153 -8.68 -11.67 -11.03
CA ARG A 153 -7.32 -11.97 -11.48
C ARG A 153 -6.45 -10.73 -11.36
N ILE A 154 -5.17 -10.91 -11.59
CA ILE A 154 -4.18 -9.85 -11.63
C ILE A 154 -4.03 -9.42 -13.11
N PRO A 155 -4.30 -8.15 -13.46
CA PRO A 155 -4.16 -7.68 -14.83
C PRO A 155 -2.69 -7.54 -15.26
N THR A 156 -2.46 -7.53 -16.56
CA THR A 156 -1.23 -6.94 -17.13
C THR A 156 -1.27 -5.42 -17.01
N LEU A 157 -0.12 -4.76 -17.16
CA LEU A 157 -0.05 -3.31 -17.14
C LEU A 157 -0.95 -2.73 -18.25
N ARG A 158 -0.94 -3.31 -19.46
CA ARG A 158 -1.85 -2.94 -20.57
C ARG A 158 -3.31 -2.82 -20.15
N GLU A 159 -3.78 -3.80 -19.39
CA GLU A 159 -5.17 -3.87 -18.97
C GLU A 159 -5.50 -2.91 -17.82
N ALA A 160 -4.49 -2.57 -17.02
CA ALA A 160 -4.60 -1.69 -15.85
C ALA A 160 -4.47 -0.20 -16.20
N ARG A 161 -3.71 0.17 -17.23
CA ARG A 161 -3.50 1.58 -17.63
C ARG A 161 -4.83 2.32 -17.81
N GLY A 162 -4.93 3.52 -17.24
CA GLY A 162 -6.11 4.36 -17.23
C GLY A 162 -7.26 3.82 -16.37
N LYS A 163 -6.98 2.88 -15.45
CA LYS A 163 -7.96 2.26 -14.55
C LYS A 163 -7.51 2.19 -13.10
N LEU A 164 -8.50 2.02 -12.23
CA LEU A 164 -8.39 1.64 -10.84
C LEU A 164 -8.55 0.13 -10.73
N VAL A 165 -7.61 -0.54 -10.06
CA VAL A 165 -7.66 -1.98 -9.81
C VAL A 165 -8.19 -2.20 -8.40
N LEU A 166 -9.35 -2.84 -8.28
CA LEU A 166 -9.93 -3.10 -6.96
C LEU A 166 -9.12 -4.17 -6.22
N PHE A 167 -8.63 -3.84 -5.02
CA PHE A 167 -8.12 -4.81 -4.07
C PHE A 167 -9.09 -4.87 -2.89
N SER A 168 -9.76 -6.01 -2.74
CA SER A 168 -10.93 -6.16 -1.87
C SER A 168 -10.53 -6.73 -0.51
N ARG A 169 -10.69 -5.94 0.55
CA ARG A 169 -10.58 -6.37 1.97
C ARG A 169 -11.91 -6.20 2.71
N PHE A 170 -13.02 -6.40 2.00
CA PHE A 170 -14.39 -6.29 2.50
C PHE A 170 -15.30 -7.26 1.77
N GLY A 171 -16.52 -7.44 2.31
CA GLY A 171 -17.55 -8.23 1.66
C GLY A 171 -17.22 -9.72 1.58
N GLN A 172 -18.14 -10.47 0.98
CA GLN A 172 -17.89 -11.89 0.70
C GLN A 172 -17.30 -12.06 -0.70
N ASP A 173 -17.84 -11.35 -1.70
CA ASP A 173 -17.41 -11.52 -3.08
C ASP A 173 -17.59 -10.25 -3.95
N PRO A 174 -16.97 -9.11 -3.58
CA PRO A 174 -17.10 -7.85 -4.32
C PRO A 174 -16.39 -7.85 -5.70
N GLY A 175 -15.61 -8.88 -6.02
CA GLY A 175 -14.74 -8.92 -7.20
C GLY A 175 -13.36 -8.29 -6.95
N GLY A 176 -12.60 -8.08 -8.02
CA GLY A 176 -11.22 -7.60 -7.97
C GLY A 176 -10.24 -8.62 -7.37
N ILE A 177 -9.11 -8.13 -6.88
CA ILE A 177 -8.09 -8.91 -6.18
C ILE A 177 -8.54 -9.09 -4.74
N GLN A 178 -9.04 -10.27 -4.38
CA GLN A 178 -9.44 -10.62 -3.03
C GLN A 178 -8.62 -11.81 -2.56
N LEU A 179 -7.68 -11.58 -1.65
CA LEU A 179 -6.86 -12.67 -1.10
C LEU A 179 -7.72 -13.63 -0.26
N PRO A 180 -7.53 -14.96 -0.36
CA PRO A 180 -8.36 -15.93 0.36
C PRO A 180 -8.29 -15.84 1.88
N THR A 181 -7.16 -15.37 2.40
CA THR A 181 -6.89 -15.30 3.84
C THR A 181 -6.18 -13.98 4.16
N TRP A 182 -6.43 -13.46 5.35
CA TRP A 182 -5.73 -12.31 5.94
C TRP A 182 -5.60 -12.51 7.45
N PRO A 183 -4.65 -13.36 7.91
CA PRO A 183 -4.46 -13.60 9.33
C PRO A 183 -4.07 -12.31 10.06
N ASP A 184 -4.62 -12.14 11.26
CA ASP A 184 -4.45 -10.92 12.06
C ASP A 184 -3.05 -10.86 12.68
N ASN A 185 -2.39 -9.70 12.53
CA ASN A 185 -1.15 -9.29 13.20
C ASN A 185 -0.07 -10.40 13.34
N GLN A 186 0.21 -11.13 12.25
CA GLN A 186 1.22 -12.19 12.28
C GLN A 186 2.63 -11.60 12.42
N PRO A 187 3.49 -12.11 13.34
CA PRO A 187 4.83 -11.56 13.55
C PRO A 187 5.77 -11.67 12.35
N GLN A 188 5.58 -12.71 11.54
CA GLN A 188 6.35 -13.00 10.34
C GLN A 188 5.47 -12.83 9.09
N ALA A 189 6.12 -12.66 7.94
CA ALA A 189 5.42 -12.71 6.66
C ALA A 189 4.72 -14.07 6.50
N TRP A 190 3.51 -14.05 5.95
CA TRP A 190 2.70 -15.24 5.69
C TRP A 190 2.43 -15.36 4.19
N ARG A 191 2.15 -16.58 3.74
CA ARG A 191 1.94 -16.91 2.33
C ARG A 191 0.50 -17.29 2.08
N THR A 192 -0.03 -16.82 0.96
CA THR A 192 -1.28 -17.25 0.35
C THR A 192 -1.07 -17.43 -1.15
N PHE A 193 -2.09 -17.90 -1.87
CA PHE A 193 -2.03 -18.14 -3.31
C PHE A 193 -3.20 -17.44 -3.99
N PHE A 194 -2.90 -16.69 -5.04
CA PHE A 194 -3.92 -15.98 -5.82
C PHE A 194 -3.49 -15.92 -7.28
N ASP A 195 -4.43 -16.21 -8.19
CA ASP A 195 -4.21 -16.10 -9.63
C ASP A 195 -2.91 -16.77 -10.14
N GLY A 196 -2.69 -18.02 -9.72
CA GLY A 196 -1.55 -18.81 -10.19
C GLY A 196 -0.20 -18.45 -9.58
N ARG A 197 -0.14 -17.54 -8.60
CA ARG A 197 1.13 -17.11 -7.98
C ARG A 197 1.07 -17.04 -6.45
N ASP A 198 2.24 -17.11 -5.85
CA ASP A 198 2.40 -16.86 -4.42
C ASP A 198 2.19 -15.38 -4.12
N VAL A 199 1.46 -15.12 -3.05
CA VAL A 199 1.34 -13.78 -2.45
C VAL A 199 1.86 -13.87 -1.02
N ILE A 200 2.91 -13.12 -0.73
CA ILE A 200 3.56 -13.04 0.57
C ILE A 200 3.18 -11.70 1.17
N VAL A 201 2.58 -11.75 2.34
CA VAL A 201 2.08 -10.54 3.01
C VAL A 201 2.71 -10.44 4.38
N GLN A 202 3.16 -9.24 4.73
CA GLN A 202 3.59 -8.91 6.09
C GLN A 202 2.74 -7.76 6.59
N ASP A 203 1.94 -8.01 7.62
CA ASP A 203 1.00 -7.05 8.22
C ASP A 203 1.02 -7.13 9.76
N ARG A 204 2.22 -7.15 10.36
CA ARG A 204 2.43 -6.99 11.80
C ARG A 204 2.25 -5.53 12.18
N TYR A 205 1.01 -5.09 12.34
CA TYR A 205 0.69 -3.69 12.60
C TYR A 205 0.76 -3.32 14.09
N LEU A 206 0.54 -4.27 15.01
CA LEU A 206 0.56 -4.00 16.45
C LEU A 206 1.97 -4.29 17.01
N ILE A 207 2.77 -3.24 17.11
CA ILE A 207 4.17 -3.31 17.54
C ILE A 207 4.53 -2.21 18.54
N GLY A 208 5.43 -2.50 19.46
CA GLY A 208 6.04 -1.54 20.37
C GLY A 208 7.35 -0.95 19.82
N VAL A 209 7.93 0.03 20.52
CA VAL A 209 9.19 0.68 20.11
C VAL A 209 10.35 -0.33 20.00
N LEU A 210 10.38 -1.33 20.89
CA LEU A 210 11.43 -2.36 20.90
C LEU A 210 11.31 -3.36 19.74
N ASP A 211 10.14 -3.45 19.10
CA ASP A 211 9.89 -4.34 17.96
C ASP A 211 10.31 -3.69 16.63
N ILE A 212 10.57 -2.37 16.59
CA ILE A 212 10.92 -1.63 15.36
C ILE A 212 12.09 -2.29 14.60
N PRO A 213 13.21 -2.69 15.24
CA PRO A 213 14.30 -3.34 14.53
C PRO A 213 13.89 -4.70 13.92
N GLU A 214 13.07 -5.48 14.61
CA GLU A 214 12.59 -6.78 14.13
C GLU A 214 11.65 -6.60 12.93
N LYS A 215 10.67 -5.69 13.05
CA LYS A 215 9.76 -5.31 11.96
C LYS A 215 10.55 -4.89 10.71
N ALA A 216 11.53 -4.00 10.88
CA ALA A 216 12.39 -3.55 9.78
C ALA A 216 13.24 -4.67 9.18
N ALA A 217 13.72 -5.62 9.99
CA ALA A 217 14.48 -6.76 9.51
C ALA A 217 13.63 -7.70 8.64
N VAL A 218 12.36 -7.94 9.01
CA VAL A 218 11.42 -8.73 8.19
C VAL A 218 11.15 -8.01 6.86
N SER A 219 10.91 -6.69 6.90
CA SER A 219 10.71 -5.89 5.69
C SER A 219 11.95 -5.87 4.79
N ALA A 220 13.14 -5.68 5.36
CA ALA A 220 14.41 -5.75 4.61
C ALA A 220 14.62 -7.13 3.97
N ALA A 221 14.25 -8.21 4.66
CA ALA A 221 14.33 -9.56 4.11
C ALA A 221 13.37 -9.77 2.92
N LEU A 222 12.17 -9.16 2.94
CA LEU A 222 11.25 -9.17 1.80
C LEU A 222 11.77 -8.34 0.61
N ILE A 223 12.42 -7.20 0.88
CA ILE A 223 13.10 -6.42 -0.16
C ILE A 223 14.20 -7.27 -0.79
N GLU A 224 15.09 -7.88 0.01
CA GLU A 224 16.16 -8.77 -0.48
C GLU A 224 15.61 -9.93 -1.31
N ASP A 225 14.52 -10.55 -0.87
CA ASP A 225 13.85 -11.66 -1.56
C ASP A 225 13.23 -11.23 -2.91
N ALA A 226 12.87 -9.95 -3.06
CA ALA A 226 12.37 -9.40 -4.32
C ALA A 226 13.50 -9.06 -5.31
N LEU A 227 14.75 -8.91 -4.85
CA LEU A 227 15.87 -8.51 -5.70
C LEU A 227 16.22 -9.62 -6.70
N LEU A 228 16.37 -9.22 -7.96
CA LEU A 228 16.88 -10.09 -9.00
C LEU A 228 18.40 -10.27 -8.85
N PRO A 229 18.94 -11.45 -9.22
CA PRO A 229 20.37 -11.66 -9.30
C PRO A 229 21.02 -10.60 -10.21
N LEU A 230 22.13 -10.02 -9.75
CA LEU A 230 23.00 -9.25 -10.64
C LEU A 230 23.47 -10.21 -11.74
N ASP A 231 23.43 -9.76 -12.99
CA ASP A 231 23.85 -10.54 -14.16
C ASP A 231 25.37 -10.78 -14.09
N GLN A 232 25.77 -11.72 -13.24
CA GLN A 232 27.11 -12.24 -13.12
C GLN A 232 27.10 -13.59 -13.80
N SER A 233 27.79 -13.67 -14.93
CA SER A 233 28.24 -14.93 -15.52
C SER A 233 28.50 -15.97 -14.44
N ARG A 234 27.70 -17.05 -14.45
CA ARG A 234 27.83 -18.27 -13.64
C ARG A 234 29.12 -18.33 -12.80
N SER A 235 29.06 -17.92 -11.55
CA SER A 235 30.01 -18.39 -10.55
C SER A 235 29.24 -18.86 -9.32
N ARG A 236 29.31 -20.17 -9.07
CA ARG A 236 28.86 -20.80 -7.83
C ARG A 236 29.83 -20.38 -6.74
N ALA A 237 29.35 -19.70 -5.70
CA ALA A 237 30.08 -19.61 -4.45
C ALA A 237 29.12 -19.61 -3.24
N SER A 238 29.19 -20.72 -2.51
CA SER A 238 29.25 -20.85 -1.05
C SER A 238 28.44 -19.85 -0.20
N SER A 239 27.34 -20.35 0.36
CA SER A 239 26.56 -19.74 1.43
C SER A 239 27.34 -19.63 2.74
N THR A 240 27.51 -18.41 3.25
CA THR A 240 27.85 -18.17 4.66
C THR A 240 26.56 -17.94 5.45
N SER A 241 26.44 -18.67 6.56
CA SER A 241 25.28 -18.63 7.45
C SER A 241 25.27 -17.33 8.28
N SER A 242 24.31 -16.46 7.98
CA SER A 242 23.82 -15.41 8.89
C SER A 242 22.45 -15.84 9.38
N CYS A 243 22.13 -15.60 10.66
CA CYS A 243 20.78 -15.76 11.20
C CYS A 243 19.83 -14.79 10.49
N LYS A 244 19.32 -15.20 9.32
CA LYS A 244 18.23 -14.52 8.62
C LYS A 244 16.92 -14.85 9.33
N PRO A 245 16.01 -13.87 9.52
CA PRO A 245 14.66 -14.14 9.97
C PRO A 245 14.00 -15.14 9.01
N MET A 246 13.16 -16.02 9.56
CA MET A 246 12.59 -17.15 8.82
C MET A 246 11.49 -16.66 7.88
N ILE A 247 11.84 -16.26 6.66
CA ILE A 247 10.89 -16.15 5.55
C ILE A 247 10.33 -17.57 5.33
N PRO A 248 9.00 -17.77 5.27
CA PRO A 248 8.47 -19.07 4.88
C PRO A 248 9.05 -19.47 3.52
N LEU A 249 9.74 -20.62 3.47
CA LEU A 249 10.23 -21.39 2.31
C LEU A 249 10.24 -20.66 0.96
N GLN A 250 11.44 -20.47 0.38
CA GLN A 250 11.73 -20.02 -1.00
C GLN A 250 10.47 -19.66 -1.80
N ALA A 251 10.12 -18.37 -1.75
CA ALA A 251 9.10 -17.79 -2.60
C ALA A 251 9.33 -18.21 -4.05
N SER A 252 8.27 -18.53 -4.80
CA SER A 252 8.44 -18.72 -6.24
C SER A 252 9.07 -17.47 -6.87
N ASP A 253 9.84 -17.63 -7.95
CA ASP A 253 10.46 -16.51 -8.68
C ASP A 253 9.45 -15.44 -9.12
N ASN A 254 8.16 -15.79 -9.17
CA ASN A 254 7.04 -14.92 -9.47
C ASN A 254 6.17 -14.57 -8.24
N ALA A 255 6.69 -14.52 -7.02
CA ALA A 255 5.90 -14.13 -5.85
C ALA A 255 5.51 -12.63 -5.85
N TRP A 256 4.38 -12.29 -5.23
CA TRP A 256 3.94 -10.90 -4.98
C TRP A 256 4.14 -10.60 -3.51
N ARG A 257 4.98 -9.64 -3.17
CA ARG A 257 5.29 -9.27 -1.79
C ARG A 257 4.54 -7.99 -1.46
N ILE A 258 3.62 -8.06 -0.50
CA ILE A 258 2.85 -6.94 0.00
C ILE A 258 3.28 -6.71 1.44
N ASP A 259 4.15 -5.73 1.65
CA ASP A 259 4.76 -5.43 2.94
C ASP A 259 4.19 -4.14 3.51
N PHE A 260 3.43 -4.26 4.60
CA PHE A 260 3.06 -3.13 5.42
C PHE A 260 4.24 -2.82 6.32
N THR A 261 5.02 -1.80 5.96
CA THR A 261 6.14 -1.32 6.80
C THR A 261 5.63 -0.48 7.99
N SER A 262 4.34 -0.09 7.93
CA SER A 262 3.61 0.59 8.98
C SER A 262 3.37 -0.27 10.22
N GLY A 263 3.00 0.42 11.30
CA GLY A 263 2.60 -0.20 12.56
C GLY A 263 2.53 0.82 13.69
N GLY A 264 2.02 0.40 14.83
CA GLY A 264 2.01 1.21 16.04
C GLY A 264 1.16 0.62 17.16
N SER A 265 1.49 1.02 18.38
CA SER A 265 0.71 0.74 19.58
C SER A 265 0.91 1.83 20.64
N PRO A 266 -0.16 2.27 21.33
CA PRO A 266 -0.01 3.10 22.51
C PRO A 266 0.52 2.27 23.70
N PRO A 267 1.23 2.90 24.67
CA PRO A 267 1.83 4.23 24.58
C PRO A 267 3.18 4.19 23.84
N PHE A 268 3.56 5.31 23.21
CA PHE A 268 4.89 5.61 22.62
C PHE A 268 5.20 5.08 21.21
N ALA A 269 4.71 3.91 20.80
CA ALA A 269 4.90 3.44 19.42
C ALA A 269 3.82 4.02 18.49
N TYR A 270 3.70 5.35 18.45
CA TYR A 270 2.78 6.00 17.51
C TYR A 270 3.27 5.79 16.07
N PRO A 271 2.37 5.81 15.06
CA PRO A 271 2.73 5.59 13.66
C PRO A 271 3.96 6.40 13.19
N VAL A 272 4.06 7.67 13.56
CA VAL A 272 5.21 8.53 13.21
C VAL A 272 6.52 8.04 13.84
N VAL A 273 6.48 7.55 15.08
CA VAL A 273 7.65 7.02 15.79
C VAL A 273 8.08 5.69 15.20
N VAL A 274 7.13 4.83 14.83
CA VAL A 274 7.45 3.57 14.15
C VAL A 274 8.07 3.84 12.78
N ALA A 275 7.46 4.71 11.98
CA ALA A 275 7.93 5.02 10.63
C ALA A 275 9.30 5.73 10.63
N LYS A 276 9.42 6.84 11.36
CA LYS A 276 10.57 7.75 11.30
C LYS A 276 11.58 7.56 12.42
N GLY A 277 11.19 6.90 13.50
CA GLY A 277 12.00 6.82 14.72
C GLY A 277 11.85 8.07 15.58
N LEU A 278 12.83 8.30 16.43
CA LEU A 278 12.87 9.48 17.30
C LEU A 278 14.19 10.22 17.10
N SER A 279 14.10 11.50 16.77
CA SER A 279 15.23 12.40 16.64
C SER A 279 14.94 13.69 17.41
N ILE A 280 15.95 14.21 18.09
CA ILE A 280 15.96 15.57 18.66
C ILE A 280 16.97 16.42 17.85
N PRO A 281 16.91 17.77 17.91
CA PRO A 281 17.87 18.59 17.19
C PRO A 281 19.32 18.15 17.48
N CYS A 282 20.07 17.89 16.42
CA CYS A 282 21.46 17.41 16.42
C CYS A 282 21.71 15.97 16.91
N LEU A 283 20.68 15.18 17.28
CA LEU A 283 20.85 13.78 17.71
C LEU A 283 19.68 12.88 17.29
N SER A 284 19.95 11.90 16.42
CA SER A 284 19.03 10.78 16.18
C SER A 284 19.13 9.79 17.34
N LEU A 285 18.03 9.55 18.07
CA LEU A 285 18.00 8.60 19.18
C LEU A 285 17.87 7.17 18.66
N PHE A 286 16.95 6.94 17.72
CA PHE A 286 16.86 5.70 16.97
C PHE A 286 16.14 5.91 15.64
N ALA A 287 16.56 5.13 14.64
CA ALA A 287 15.89 5.05 13.33
C ALA A 287 14.60 4.22 13.40
N GLY A 288 13.56 4.70 12.74
CA GLY A 288 12.30 3.98 12.51
C GLY A 288 12.44 2.93 11.40
N VAL A 289 11.31 2.31 11.04
CA VAL A 289 11.26 1.28 10.00
C VAL A 289 11.67 1.85 8.64
N ASN A 290 11.18 3.03 8.26
CA ASN A 290 11.46 3.64 6.96
C ASN A 290 12.96 3.86 6.76
N GLU A 291 13.62 4.52 7.71
CA GLU A 291 15.07 4.76 7.66
C GLU A 291 15.89 3.46 7.61
N ARG A 292 15.45 2.41 8.32
CA ARG A 292 16.13 1.12 8.33
C ARG A 292 16.05 0.42 6.98
N ILE A 293 14.85 0.32 6.39
CA ILE A 293 14.67 -0.36 5.10
C ILE A 293 15.21 0.46 3.93
N LYS A 294 15.24 1.79 4.05
CA LYS A 294 15.81 2.71 3.06
C LYS A 294 17.28 2.39 2.78
N SER A 295 18.04 1.99 3.81
CA SER A 295 19.42 1.53 3.62
C SER A 295 19.55 0.30 2.70
N THR A 296 18.61 -0.65 2.80
CA THR A 296 18.55 -1.82 1.91
C THR A 296 18.19 -1.41 0.48
N LEU A 297 17.24 -0.47 0.32
CA LEU A 297 16.86 0.07 -0.98
C LEU A 297 18.04 0.78 -1.66
N ILE A 298 18.72 1.68 -0.94
CA ILE A 298 19.93 2.38 -1.43
C ILE A 298 21.00 1.38 -1.87
N ALA A 299 21.30 0.38 -1.04
CA ALA A 299 22.31 -0.61 -1.35
C ALA A 299 21.97 -1.44 -2.60
N ALA A 300 20.69 -1.65 -2.91
CA ALA A 300 20.24 -2.33 -4.11
C ALA A 300 20.34 -1.40 -5.34
N THR A 301 19.87 -0.16 -5.23
CA THR A 301 19.90 0.82 -6.33
C THR A 301 21.32 1.23 -6.70
N ASP A 302 22.23 1.39 -5.74
CA ASP A 302 23.65 1.71 -5.98
C ASP A 302 24.36 0.63 -6.79
N LYS A 303 23.92 -0.62 -6.64
CA LYS A 303 24.42 -1.77 -7.42
C LYS A 303 23.73 -1.89 -8.78
N GLY A 304 22.75 -1.04 -9.09
CA GLY A 304 21.90 -1.17 -10.27
C GLY A 304 21.02 -2.42 -10.25
N GLN A 305 20.72 -2.98 -9.07
CA GLN A 305 19.85 -4.14 -8.95
C GLN A 305 18.41 -3.76 -9.33
N LYS A 306 17.73 -4.73 -9.93
CA LYS A 306 16.29 -4.68 -10.19
C LYS A 306 15.57 -5.62 -9.24
N ALA A 307 14.28 -5.39 -9.01
CA ALA A 307 13.44 -6.22 -8.17
C ALA A 307 12.11 -6.49 -8.87
N ARG A 308 11.40 -7.54 -8.41
CA ARG A 308 10.07 -7.86 -8.93
C ARG A 308 9.07 -8.17 -7.82
N GLY A 309 7.85 -7.67 -8.04
CA GLY A 309 6.68 -7.97 -7.25
C GLY A 309 6.83 -7.54 -5.80
N LEU A 310 7.12 -6.26 -5.58
CA LEU A 310 7.30 -5.68 -4.25
C LEU A 310 6.35 -4.49 -4.07
N VAL A 311 5.59 -4.48 -3.00
CA VAL A 311 4.75 -3.35 -2.61
C VAL A 311 5.12 -2.99 -1.19
N LEU A 312 5.49 -1.73 -0.95
CA LEU A 312 5.80 -1.22 0.39
C LEU A 312 4.72 -0.22 0.81
N LEU A 313 3.79 -0.66 1.66
CA LEU A 313 2.76 0.20 2.26
C LEU A 313 3.34 0.93 3.47
N MET A 314 3.70 2.19 3.25
CA MET A 314 4.43 3.01 4.20
C MET A 314 3.51 3.99 4.95
N ASP A 315 3.85 4.27 6.21
CA ASP A 315 3.40 5.46 6.93
C ASP A 315 4.46 6.56 6.76
N PHE A 316 4.02 7.81 6.59
CA PHE A 316 4.88 9.00 6.48
C PHE A 316 6.10 8.81 5.56
N TYR A 317 5.87 8.33 4.34
CA TYR A 317 6.92 8.17 3.33
C TYR A 317 7.63 9.50 3.05
N ASP A 318 8.83 9.40 2.48
CA ASP A 318 9.55 10.51 1.88
C ASP A 318 9.77 10.24 0.39
N LEU A 319 10.08 11.31 -0.37
CA LEU A 319 10.22 11.22 -1.83
C LEU A 319 11.40 10.35 -2.26
N GLU A 320 12.47 10.32 -1.47
CA GLU A 320 13.65 9.51 -1.80
C GLU A 320 13.32 8.01 -1.71
N MET A 321 12.55 7.56 -0.71
CA MET A 321 12.06 6.19 -0.68
C MET A 321 11.18 5.85 -1.89
N VAL A 322 10.32 6.77 -2.31
CA VAL A 322 9.48 6.58 -3.50
C VAL A 322 10.36 6.41 -4.74
N ASP A 323 11.37 7.27 -4.92
CA ASP A 323 12.30 7.21 -6.05
C ASP A 323 13.11 5.92 -6.05
N LEU A 324 13.58 5.46 -4.88
CA LEU A 324 14.30 4.21 -4.73
C LEU A 324 13.44 3.00 -5.13
N ILE A 325 12.18 2.94 -4.68
CA ILE A 325 11.25 1.86 -5.03
C ILE A 325 10.93 1.86 -6.52
N ILE A 326 10.68 3.03 -7.11
CA ILE A 326 10.44 3.17 -8.56
C ILE A 326 11.67 2.69 -9.35
N THR A 327 12.87 3.07 -8.93
CA THR A 327 14.15 2.73 -9.58
C THR A 327 14.42 1.22 -9.64
N LEU A 328 13.85 0.44 -8.71
CA LEU A 328 13.97 -1.03 -8.71
C LEU A 328 13.24 -1.72 -9.87
N ASN A 329 12.29 -1.04 -10.54
CA ASN A 329 11.57 -1.61 -11.69
C ASN A 329 12.44 -1.77 -12.94
#